data_AF-A0A957P2W9-F1
#
_entry.id   AF-A0A957P2W9-F1
#
_cell.length_a   1.000
_cell.length_b   1.000
_cell.length_c   1.000
_cell.angle_alpha   90.00
_cell.angle_beta   90.00
_cell.angle_gamma   90.00
#
_symmetry.space_group_name_H-M   'P 1'
#
loop_
_entity.id
_entity.type
_entity.pdbx_description
1 polymer ?
#
loop_
_entity_poly.entity_id
_entity_poly.type
_entity_poly.pdbx_seq_one_letter_code
_entity_poly.pdbx_strand_id
1 'polypeptide(L)' 'MQELSIGKIVKSNTHIDYICQINGLGEALEAPAPADYAFGSFVAIEPEHVGEPVGSLVGVVYNTMLLNP' A
#
# COMPACT_ATOMS: atom_id res chain seq x y z
N MET A 1 16.90 2.06 6.32
CA MET A 1 15.60 2.27 6.99
C MET A 1 14.71 1.18 6.41
N GLN A 2 14.23 0.23 7.21
CA GLN A 2 13.29 -0.76 6.68
C GLN A 2 11.96 -0.04 6.44
N GLU A 3 11.47 -0.06 5.20
CA GLU A 3 10.14 0.47 4.89
C GLU A 3 9.09 -0.55 5.34
N LEU A 4 8.09 -0.08 6.08
CA LEU A 4 7.00 -0.92 6.57
C LEU A 4 6.06 -1.23 5.39
N SER A 5 5.88 -2.51 5.08
CA SER A 5 4.89 -2.94 4.08
C SER A 5 3.48 -2.88 4.67
N ILE A 6 2.72 -1.86 4.30
CA ILE A 6 1.38 -1.61 4.83
C ILE A 6 0.29 -2.48 4.18
N GLY A 7 0.57 -3.12 3.05
CA GLY A 7 -0.45 -3.82 2.29
C GLY A 7 -0.05 -4.27 0.89
N LYS A 8 -1.05 -4.71 0.13
CA LYS A 8 -0.90 -5.09 -1.28
C LYS A 8 -1.93 -4.40 -2.15
N ILE A 9 -1.54 -4.01 -3.36
CA ILE A 9 -2.47 -3.47 -4.34
C ILE A 9 -3.37 -4.59 -4.86
N VAL A 10 -4.67 -4.46 -4.64
CA VAL A 10 -5.67 -5.47 -5.04
C VAL A 10 -6.47 -5.05 -6.26
N LYS A 11 -6.51 -3.75 -6.57
CA LYS A 11 -7.24 -3.21 -7.73
C LYS A 11 -6.63 -1.90 -8.21
N SER A 12 -6.63 -1.68 -9.51
CA SER A 12 -6.41 -0.37 -10.14
C SER A 12 -7.74 0.06 -10.77
N ASN A 13 -8.25 1.23 -10.36
CA ASN A 13 -9.40 1.85 -11.04
C ASN A 13 -8.92 2.65 -12.26
N THR A 14 -7.76 3.30 -12.14
CA THR A 14 -7.06 4.01 -13.22
C THR A 14 -5.54 3.92 -13.02
N HIS A 15 -4.75 4.48 -13.93
CA HIS A 15 -3.28 4.54 -13.81
C HIS A 15 -2.77 5.48 -12.69
N ILE A 16 -3.66 6.21 -12.00
CA ILE A 16 -3.31 7.06 -10.84
C ILE A 16 -4.15 6.73 -9.59
N ASP A 17 -5.04 5.73 -9.67
CA ASP A 17 -5.95 5.35 -8.58
C ASP A 17 -5.87 3.85 -8.33
N TYR A 18 -5.31 3.51 -7.17
CA TYR A 18 -5.02 2.16 -6.72
C TYR A 18 -5.66 1.92 -5.37
N ILE A 19 -6.28 0.74 -5.23
CA ILE A 19 -6.82 0.26 -3.96
C ILE A 19 -5.81 -0.69 -3.34
N CYS A 20 -5.30 -0.32 -2.18
CA CYS A 20 -4.45 -1.14 -1.33
C CYS A 20 -5.30 -1.85 -0.27
N GLN A 21 -5.17 -3.16 -0.14
CA GLN A 21 -5.66 -3.89 1.02
C GLN A 21 -4.60 -3.80 2.12
N ILE A 22 -4.97 -3.22 3.26
CA ILE A 22 -4.09 -3.10 4.42
C ILE A 22 -3.87 -4.49 5.04
N ASN A 23 -2.62 -4.80 5.37
CA ASN A 23 -2.27 -6.08 5.99
C ASN A 23 -2.91 -6.20 7.37
N GLY A 24 -3.65 -7.30 7.58
CA GLY A 24 -4.29 -7.63 8.85
C GLY A 24 -3.38 -8.41 9.81
N LEU A 25 -3.95 -8.77 10.97
CA LEU A 25 -3.30 -9.66 11.93
C LEU A 25 -3.00 -11.02 11.28
N GLY A 26 -1.73 -11.43 11.27
CA GLY A 26 -1.28 -12.70 10.69
C GLY A 26 -0.92 -12.64 9.20
N GLU A 27 -1.15 -11.52 8.52
CA GLU A 27 -0.73 -11.31 7.12
C GLU A 27 0.68 -10.72 7.00
N ALA A 28 1.17 -10.08 8.06
CA ALA A 28 2.52 -9.52 8.17
C ALA A 28 3.13 -9.80 9.55
N LEU A 29 4.47 -9.75 9.62
CA LEU A 29 5.21 -9.83 10.89
C LEU A 29 4.83 -8.70 11.85
N GLU A 30 4.55 -7.52 11.30
CA GLU A 30 4.07 -6.34 12.00
C GLU A 30 2.88 -5.78 11.23
N ALA A 31 1.72 -5.68 11.89
CA ALA A 31 0.55 -5.08 11.29
C ALA A 31 0.69 -3.55 11.31
N PRO A 32 0.43 -2.85 10.20
CA PRO A 32 0.48 -1.39 10.15
C PRO A 32 -0.53 -0.77 11.11
N ALA A 33 -0.11 0.28 11.78
CA ALA A 33 -0.98 1.10 12.62
C ALA A 33 -1.84 2.03 11.75
N PRO A 34 -2.99 2.51 12.25
CA PRO A 34 -3.82 3.47 11.52
C PRO A 34 -3.12 4.75 11.05
N ALA A 35 -2.04 5.14 11.71
CA ALA A 35 -1.22 6.28 11.32
C ALA A 35 -0.44 6.04 10.01
N ASP A 36 -0.08 4.79 9.70
CA ASP A 36 0.73 4.42 8.53
C ASP A 36 -0.06 4.52 7.21
N TYR A 37 -1.40 4.57 7.30
CA TYR A 37 -2.32 4.75 6.17
C TYR A 37 -3.33 5.89 6.42
N ALA A 38 -2.90 6.92 7.16
CA ALA A 38 -3.68 8.13 7.35
C ALA A 38 -3.76 8.96 6.06
N PHE A 39 -4.82 9.77 5.92
CA PHE A 39 -4.96 10.71 4.80
C PHE A 39 -3.73 11.62 4.68
N GLY A 40 -3.22 11.79 3.46
CA GLY A 40 -2.04 12.59 3.17
C GLY A 40 -0.71 11.87 3.37
N SER A 41 -0.71 10.61 3.80
CA SER A 41 0.52 9.82 3.96
C SER A 41 1.12 9.48 2.59
N PHE A 42 2.42 9.72 2.44
CA PHE A 42 3.16 9.28 1.27
C PHE A 42 3.47 7.78 1.38
N VAL A 43 3.31 7.07 0.28
CA VAL A 43 3.57 5.63 0.18
C VAL A 43 4.36 5.32 -1.09
N ALA A 44 5.17 4.28 -1.05
CA ALA A 44 5.82 3.71 -2.22
C ALA A 44 5.08 2.45 -2.67
N ILE A 45 4.89 2.29 -3.96
CA ILE A 45 4.40 1.06 -4.58
C ILE A 45 5.54 0.48 -5.39
N GLU A 46 5.98 -0.71 -4.98
CA GLU A 46 6.99 -1.48 -5.68
C GLU A 46 6.29 -2.44 -6.64
N PRO A 47 6.34 -2.20 -7.97
CA PRO A 47 5.69 -3.09 -8.90
C PRO A 47 6.51 -4.39 -9.03
N GLU A 48 5.84 -5.54 -8.92
CA GLU A 48 6.50 -6.83 -9.19
C GLU A 48 6.90 -6.90 -10.67
N HIS A 49 8.20 -6.91 -10.96
CA HIS A 49 8.73 -7.03 -12.31
C HIS A 49 9.69 -8.21 -12.41
N VAL A 50 9.49 -9.04 -13.42
CA VAL A 50 10.45 -10.09 -13.81
C VAL A 50 11.50 -9.42 -14.70
N GLY A 51 12.55 -8.84 -14.10
CA GLY A 51 13.59 -8.12 -14.83
C GLY A 51 14.29 -7.05 -14.00
N GLU A 52 14.80 -6.00 -14.67
CA GLU A 52 15.45 -4.87 -14.00
C GLU A 52 14.46 -4.07 -13.13
N PRO A 53 14.93 -3.52 -11.99
CA PRO A 53 14.10 -2.75 -11.08
C PRO A 53 13.59 -1.49 -11.80
N VAL A 54 12.30 -1.49 -12.12
CA VAL A 54 11.59 -0.27 -12.52
C VAL A 54 11.29 0.48 -11.22
N GLY A 55 11.71 1.74 -11.16
CA GLY A 55 11.64 2.55 -9.95
C GLY A 55 10.25 2.57 -9.30
N SER A 56 10.21 2.83 -8.00
CA SER A 56 8.96 2.82 -7.22
C SER A 56 8.02 3.94 -7.65
N LEU A 57 6.72 3.65 -7.67
CA LEU A 57 5.69 4.68 -7.79
C LEU A 57 5.48 5.33 -6.43
N VAL A 58 5.42 6.66 -6.40
CA VAL A 58 5.11 7.40 -5.18
C VAL A 58 3.64 7.81 -5.22
N GLY A 59 2.89 7.43 -4.18
CA GLY A 59 1.47 7.74 -4.02
C GLY A 59 1.20 8.54 -2.76
N VAL A 60 -0.02 9.08 -2.68
CA VAL A 60 -0.57 9.70 -1.47
C VAL A 60 -1.87 9.02 -1.12
N VAL A 61 -2.02 8.59 0.13
CA VAL A 61 -3.28 8.04 0.63
C VAL A 61 -4.31 9.17 0.68
N TYR A 62 -5.34 9.10 -0.14
CA TYR A 62 -6.39 10.12 -0.20
C TYR A 62 -7.75 9.64 0.36
N ASN A 63 -7.89 8.35 0.66
CA ASN A 63 -9.09 7.78 1.26
C ASN A 63 -8.74 6.45 1.95
N THR A 64 -9.35 6.20 3.10
CA THR A 64 -9.23 4.95 3.85
C THR A 64 -10.63 4.51 4.26
N MET A 65 -11.00 3.28 3.93
CA MET A 65 -12.34 2.74 4.19
C MET A 65 -12.23 1.36 4.84
N LEU A 66 -13.10 1.09 5.80
CA LEU A 66 -13.32 -0.26 6.33
C LEU A 66 -14.31 -0.97 5.41
N LEU A 67 -13.87 -2.03 4.73
CA LEU A 67 -14.77 -3.00 4.13
C LEU A 67 -15.08 -4.07 5.17
N ASN A 68 -16.34 -4.49 5.27
CA ASN A 68 -16.73 -5.59 6.14
C ASN A 68 -15.88 -6.85 5.85
N PRO A 69 -15.28 -7.46 6.87
CA PRO A 69 -14.48 -8.68 6.74
C PRO A 69 -15.31 -9.90 6.32
#